data_AF-A0A1C6IGL2-F1
#
_entry.id   AF-A0A1C6IGL2-F1
#
_cell.length_a   1.000
_cell.length_b   1.000
_cell.length_c   1.000
_cell.angle_alpha   90.00
_cell.angle_beta   90.00
_cell.angle_gamma   90.00
#
_symmetry.space_group_name_H-M   'P 1'
#
loop_
_entity.id
_entity.type
_entity.pdbx_description
1 polymer ?
#
loop_
_entity_poly.entity_id
_entity_poly.type
_entity_poly.pdbx_seq_one_letter_code
_entity_poly.pdbx_strand_id
1 'polypeptide(L)' 'MIRSFEQAKESLEATIFMVTHDSFAASFCDRVVILRDGVVWRTLEKGATDRTAFQDQLLDAIRDMGKE' A
#
# COMPACT_ATOMS: atom_id res chain seq x y z
N MET A 1 -7.28 -12.53 -5.37
CA MET A 1 -6.54 -11.58 -6.23
C MET A 1 -5.13 -11.36 -5.68
N ILE A 2 -4.95 -10.78 -4.48
CA ILE A 2 -3.62 -10.46 -3.92
C ILE A 2 -2.65 -11.64 -3.89
N ARG A 3 -3.10 -12.85 -3.48
CA ARG A 3 -2.25 -14.05 -3.48
C ARG A 3 -1.61 -14.37 -4.83
N SER A 4 -2.31 -14.11 -5.94
CA SER A 4 -1.77 -14.32 -7.28
C SER A 4 -0.65 -13.32 -7.61
N PHE A 5 -0.74 -12.10 -7.08
CA PHE A 5 0.31 -11.09 -7.23
C PHE A 5 1.53 -11.39 -6.36
N GLU A 6 1.33 -11.84 -5.12
CA GLU A 6 2.42 -12.33 -4.26
C GLU A 6 3.15 -13.49 -4.92
N GLN A 7 2.39 -14.46 -5.44
CA GLN A 7 2.97 -15.60 -6.14
C GLN A 7 3.73 -15.16 -7.40
N ALA A 8 3.19 -14.24 -8.21
CA ALA A 8 3.90 -13.74 -9.39
C ALA A 8 5.19 -12.97 -9.03
N LYS A 9 5.17 -12.20 -7.95
CA LYS A 9 6.37 -11.52 -7.44
C LYS A 9 7.44 -12.53 -7.03
N GLU A 10 7.06 -13.59 -6.32
CA GLU A 10 8.01 -14.59 -5.80
C GLU A 10 8.50 -15.58 -6.87
N SER A 11 7.61 -16.06 -7.74
CA SER A 11 7.94 -17.14 -8.69
C SER A 11 8.42 -16.63 -10.06
N LEU A 12 8.06 -15.39 -10.42
CA LEU A 12 8.39 -14.80 -11.72
C LEU A 12 9.24 -13.53 -11.58
N GLU A 13 9.63 -13.15 -10.37
CA GLU A 13 10.34 -11.89 -10.08
C GLU A 13 9.61 -10.66 -10.64
N ALA A 14 8.27 -10.73 -10.74
CA ALA A 14 7.47 -9.70 -11.37
C ALA A 14 7.37 -8.44 -10.47
N THR A 15 7.52 -7.27 -11.07
CA THR A 15 7.16 -6.00 -10.42
C THR A 15 5.66 -5.78 -10.55
N ILE A 16 4.96 -5.65 -9.42
CA ILE A 16 3.51 -5.43 -9.38
C ILE A 16 3.22 -3.97 -9.07
N PHE A 17 2.51 -3.30 -9.97
CA PHE A 17 1.94 -1.97 -9.74
C PHE A 17 0.42 -2.09 -9.59
N MET A 18 -0.12 -1.54 -8.52
CA MET A 18 -1.55 -1.62 -8.21
C MET A 18 -2.08 -0.24 -7.86
N VAL A 19 -3.29 0.06 -8.34
CA VAL A 19 -4.08 1.21 -7.90
C VAL A 19 -5.30 0.65 -7.18
N THR A 20 -5.49 1.07 -5.94
CA THR A 20 -6.62 0.61 -5.11
C THR A 20 -7.02 1.70 -4.13
N HIS A 21 -8.30 1.72 -3.76
CA HIS A 21 -8.82 2.51 -2.64
C HIS A 21 -8.88 1.69 -1.33
N ASP A 22 -8.54 0.41 -1.37
CA ASP A 22 -8.57 -0.49 -0.21
C ASP A 22 -7.20 -0.55 0.49
N SER A 23 -7.16 -0.10 1.76
CA SER A 23 -5.96 -0.13 2.59
C SER A 23 -5.50 -1.55 2.93
N PHE A 24 -6.41 -2.53 2.98
CA PHE A 24 -6.04 -3.93 3.20
C PHE A 24 -5.23 -4.45 2.01
N ALA A 25 -5.71 -4.25 0.77
CA ALA A 25 -4.97 -4.61 -0.43
C ALA A 25 -3.61 -3.88 -0.49
N ALA A 26 -3.60 -2.57 -0.23
CA ALA A 26 -2.38 -1.77 -0.23
C ALA A 26 -1.35 -2.22 0.82
N SER A 27 -1.78 -2.82 1.94
CA SER A 27 -0.89 -3.33 3.00
C SER A 27 0.04 -4.46 2.55
N PHE A 28 -0.26 -5.11 1.41
CA PHE A 28 0.59 -6.14 0.81
C PHE A 28 1.71 -5.57 -0.06
N CYS A 29 1.66 -4.27 -0.39
CA CYS A 29 2.71 -3.62 -1.16
C CYS A 29 3.95 -3.35 -0.29
N ASP A 30 5.12 -3.34 -0.93
CA ASP A 30 6.37 -2.91 -0.27
C ASP A 30 6.39 -1.40 -0.01
N ARG A 31 5.70 -0.63 -0.87
CA ARG A 31 5.56 0.81 -0.82
C ARG A 31 4.16 1.22 -1.29
N VAL A 32 3.56 2.20 -0.63
CA VAL A 32 2.30 2.84 -1.02
C VAL A 32 2.53 4.33 -1.23
N VAL A 33 2.10 4.83 -2.38
CA VAL A 33 2.11 6.26 -2.70
C VAL A 33 0.67 6.75 -2.64
N ILE A 34 0.39 7.66 -1.71
CA ILE A 34 -0.93 8.25 -1.51
C ILE A 34 -0.97 9.57 -2.28
N LEU A 35 -1.93 9.68 -3.20
CA LEU A 35 -2.17 10.88 -3.98
C LEU A 35 -3.34 11.66 -3.39
N ARG A 36 -3.23 12.99 -3.39
CA ARG A 36 -4.31 13.93 -3.09
C ARG A 36 -4.28 15.03 -4.15
N ASP A 37 -5.41 15.32 -4.78
CA ASP A 37 -5.53 16.36 -5.81
C ASP A 37 -4.47 16.29 -6.92
N GLY A 38 -4.13 15.06 -7.34
CA GLY A 38 -3.15 14.81 -8.40
C GLY A 38 -1.67 14.94 -7.98
N VAL A 39 -1.38 15.25 -6.72
CA VAL A 39 -0.01 15.35 -6.18
C VAL A 39 0.29 14.24 -5.18
N VAL A 40 1.56 13.87 -5.05
CA VAL A 40 2.02 12.94 -4.02
C VAL A 40 1.90 13.62 -2.66
N TRP A 41 0.97 13.13 -1.85
CA TRP A 41 0.73 13.66 -0.52
C TRP A 41 1.61 12.96 0.53
N ARG A 42 1.71 11.63 0.45
CA ARG A 42 2.53 10.83 1.37
C ARG A 42 3.01 9.55 0.69
N THR A 43 4.20 9.12 1.04
CA THR A 43 4.73 7.80 0.69
C THR A 43 4.97 7.03 1.96
N LEU A 44 4.48 5.79 2.02
CA LEU A 44 4.68 4.86 3.13
C LEU A 44 5.44 3.64 2.61
N GLU A 45 6.44 3.19 3.36
CA GLU A 45 7.21 1.99 3.07
C GLU A 45 7.00 0.97 4.17
N LYS A 46 6.72 -0.28 3.78
CA LYS A 46 6.52 -1.38 4.74
C LYS A 46 7.81 -1.71 5.47
N GLY A 47 8.95 -1.72 4.76
CA GLY A 47 10.26 -2.04 5.32
C GLY A 47 10.26 -3.37 6.08
N ALA A 48 10.75 -3.35 7.32
CA ALA A 48 10.77 -4.50 8.23
C ALA A 48 9.50 -4.64 9.08
N THR A 49 8.52 -3.73 8.94
CA THR A 49 7.28 -3.76 9.69
C THR A 49 6.38 -4.89 9.21
N ASP A 50 5.66 -5.53 10.15
CA ASP A 50 4.68 -6.54 9.77
C ASP A 50 3.49 -5.90 9.04
N ARG A 51 2.77 -6.74 8.29
CA ARG A 51 1.66 -6.28 7.42
C ARG A 51 0.54 -5.60 8.22
N THR A 52 0.24 -6.07 9.42
CA THR A 52 -0.86 -5.54 10.23
C THR A 52 -0.53 -4.14 10.73
N ALA A 53 0.67 -3.97 11.29
CA ALA A 53 1.14 -2.65 11.71
C ALA A 53 1.26 -1.67 10.52
N PHE A 54 1.66 -2.14 9.34
CA PHE A 54 1.67 -1.32 8.12
C PHE A 54 0.25 -0.95 7.65
N GLN A 55 -0.71 -1.87 7.78
CA GLN A 55 -2.12 -1.59 7.50
C GLN A 55 -2.69 -0.51 8.43
N ASP A 56 -2.33 -0.54 9.72
CA ASP A 56 -2.75 0.48 10.67
C ASP A 56 -2.20 1.87 10.29
N GLN A 57 -0.92 1.95 9.90
CA GLN A 57 -0.32 3.20 9.39
C GLN A 57 -1.05 3.73 8.15
N LEU A 58 -1.48 2.84 7.24
CA LEU A 58 -2.27 3.22 6.06
C LEU A 58 -3.64 3.78 6.46
N LEU A 59 -4.33 3.14 7.40
CA LEU A 59 -5.62 3.60 7.90
C LEU A 59 -5.52 4.98 8.57
N ASP A 60 -4.47 5.20 9.36
CA ASP A 60 -4.20 6.49 9.99
C ASP A 60 -3.91 7.58 8.93
N ALA A 61 -3.09 7.27 7.93
CA ALA A 61 -2.81 8.20 6.84
C ALA A 61 -4.08 8.58 6.04
N ILE A 62 -4.97 7.62 5.76
CA ILE A 62 -6.24 7.87 5.07
C ILE A 62 -7.18 8.71 5.94
N ARG A 63 -7.24 8.45 7.26
CA ARG A 63 -8.04 9.25 8.21
C ARG A 63 -7.55 10.69 8.29
N ASP A 64 -6.23 10.90 8.33
CA ASP A 64 -5.64 12.23 8.35
C ASP A 64 -5.98 13.00 7.07
N MET A 65 -5.91 12.33 5.91
CA MET A 65 -6.27 12.93 4.63
C MET A 65 -7.74 13.38 4.56
N GLY A 66 -8.65 12.67 5.23
CA GLY A 66 -10.08 12.98 5.23
C GLY A 66 -10.53 14.05 6.24
N LYS A 67 -9.63 14.52 7.13
CA LYS A 67 -9.93 15.57 8.13
C LYS A 67 -9.72 17.00 7.60
N GLU A 68 -9.18 17.15 6.40
CA GLU A 68 -8.93 18.43 5.71
C GLU A 68 -9.77 18.52 4.43
#